data_AF-A0A7K1LB12-F1
#
_entry.id   AF-A0A7K1LB12-F1
#
_cell.length_a   1.000
_cell.length_b   1.000
_cell.length_c   1.000
_cell.angle_alpha   90.00
_cell.angle_beta   90.00
_cell.angle_gamma   90.00
#
_symmetry.space_group_name_H-M   'P 1'
#
loop_
_entity.id
_entity.type
_entity.pdbx_description
1 polymer ?
#
loop_
_entity_poly.entity_id
_entity_poly.type
_entity_poly.pdbx_seq_one_letter_code
_entity_poly.pdbx_strand_id
1 'polypeptide(L)'
;MAADAMTSETDALDLLHAAVRRLVPRAAVSTPPHPDHGQPGPADRPERCLTATHGNAGPLHVVWDPARGGFLWHSGPRAGECLGDTVGVAAIEVAEALTELNRPTTP
;
A
#
# COMPACT_ATOMS: atom_id res chain seq x y z
N MET A 1 -17.59 -24.03 10.91
CA MET A 1 -16.62 -23.16 11.61
C MET A 1 -15.68 -22.61 10.55
N ALA A 2 -15.93 -21.40 10.08
CA ALA A 2 -14.99 -20.67 9.20
C ALA A 2 -14.17 -19.77 10.12
N ALA A 3 -12.89 -20.09 10.27
CA ALA A 3 -11.95 -19.29 11.03
C ALA A 3 -11.51 -18.07 10.19
N ASP A 4 -11.29 -16.95 10.87
CA ASP A 4 -10.30 -15.93 10.53
C ASP A 4 -10.49 -15.10 9.24
N ALA A 5 -11.56 -14.31 9.17
CA ALA A 5 -11.59 -13.13 8.28
C ALA A 5 -11.92 -11.86 9.07
N MET A 6 -11.16 -11.62 10.14
CA MET A 6 -11.05 -10.30 10.76
C MET A 6 -9.57 -9.88 10.73
N THR A 7 -8.96 -9.88 9.55
CA THR A 7 -7.77 -9.06 9.33
C THR A 7 -8.26 -7.62 9.37
N SER A 8 -8.31 -7.01 10.55
CA SER A 8 -8.61 -5.58 10.67
C SER A 8 -7.66 -4.80 9.75
N GLU A 9 -8.11 -3.70 9.15
CA GLU A 9 -7.31 -2.87 8.25
C GLU A 9 -5.88 -2.62 8.78
N THR A 10 -5.77 -2.38 10.08
CA THR A 10 -4.48 -2.21 10.77
C THR A 10 -3.58 -3.44 10.64
N ASP A 11 -4.11 -4.64 10.88
CA ASP A 11 -3.37 -5.90 10.77
C ASP A 11 -2.94 -6.16 9.31
N ALA A 12 -3.81 -5.87 8.35
CA ALA A 12 -3.51 -6.02 6.92
C ALA A 12 -2.37 -5.09 6.45
N LEU A 13 -2.40 -3.82 6.86
CA LEU A 13 -1.37 -2.84 6.51
C LEU A 13 -0.04 -3.09 7.25
N ASP A 14 -0.06 -3.56 8.49
CA ASP A 14 1.16 -3.92 9.23
C ASP A 14 1.82 -5.19 8.66
N LEU A 15 1.03 -6.19 8.23
CA LEU A 15 1.54 -7.34 7.49
C LEU A 15 2.14 -6.93 6.15
N LEU A 16 1.47 -6.03 5.41
CA LEU A 16 1.99 -5.48 4.16
C LEU A 16 3.28 -4.69 4.39
N HIS A 17 3.36 -3.89 5.44
CA HIS A 17 4.57 -3.17 5.84
C HIS A 17 5.76 -4.12 6.03
N ALA A 18 5.57 -5.17 6.82
CA ALA A 18 6.61 -6.16 7.06
C ALA A 18 7.03 -6.88 5.77
N ALA A 19 6.07 -7.23 4.91
CA ALA A 19 6.32 -7.90 3.64
C ALA A 19 7.11 -7.01 2.66
N VAL A 20 6.71 -5.74 2.48
CA VAL A 20 7.41 -4.78 1.62
C VAL A 20 8.82 -4.51 2.15
N ARG A 21 9.00 -4.35 3.46
CA ARG A 21 10.35 -4.18 4.05
C ARG A 21 11.24 -5.40 3.86
N ARG A 22 10.67 -6.61 3.77
CA ARG A 22 11.43 -7.83 3.49
C ARG A 22 11.89 -7.89 2.03
N LEU A 23 11.05 -7.44 1.09
CA LEU A 23 11.35 -7.41 -0.35
C LEU A 23 12.29 -6.26 -0.73
N VAL A 24 12.09 -5.08 -0.14
CA VAL A 24 12.88 -3.86 -0.41
C VAL A 24 13.40 -3.27 0.91
N PRO A 25 14.45 -3.85 1.52
CA PRO A 25 14.93 -3.44 2.85
C PRO A 25 15.42 -1.99 2.94
N ARG A 26 15.77 -1.40 1.78
CA ARG A 26 16.26 -0.02 1.66
C ARG A 26 15.13 0.99 1.43
N ALA A 27 13.90 0.55 1.20
CA ALA A 27 12.76 1.44 1.11
C ALA A 27 12.41 2.00 2.50
N ALA A 28 12.10 3.28 2.56
CA ALA A 28 11.42 3.87 3.69
C ALA A 28 9.94 3.49 3.61
N VAL A 29 9.48 2.66 4.56
CA VAL A 29 8.08 2.18 4.61
C VAL A 29 7.49 2.53 5.96
N SER A 30 6.29 3.12 5.96
CA SER A 30 5.56 3.54 7.16
C SER A 30 4.06 3.37 6.97
N THR A 31 3.30 3.30 8.06
CA THR A 31 1.83 3.20 8.05
C THR A 31 1.19 4.40 8.74
N PRO A 32 1.36 5.64 8.20
CA PRO A 32 0.76 6.82 8.80
C PRO A 32 -0.77 6.77 8.77
N PRO A 33 -1.45 7.57 9.63
CA PRO A 33 -2.85 7.87 9.42
C PRO A 33 -3.04 8.42 8.02
N HIS A 34 -4.14 8.02 7.36
CA HIS A 34 -4.42 8.47 6.01
C HIS A 34 -4.45 10.00 5.98
N PRO A 35 -3.70 10.68 5.09
CA PRO A 35 -3.76 12.13 5.00
C PRO A 35 -5.18 12.50 4.58
N ASP A 36 -5.96 13.02 5.52
CA ASP A 36 -7.27 13.54 5.22
C ASP A 36 -7.06 14.80 4.37
N HIS A 37 -7.18 14.66 3.05
CA HIS A 37 -7.03 15.77 2.10
C HIS A 37 -8.19 16.79 2.20
N GLY A 38 -8.80 16.96 3.37
CA GLY A 38 -9.79 17.99 3.68
C GLY A 38 -11.08 17.93 2.88
N GLN A 39 -11.23 16.94 2.00
CA GLN A 39 -12.49 16.69 1.30
C GLN A 39 -13.39 15.87 2.24
N PRO A 40 -14.66 16.24 2.47
CA PRO A 40 -15.61 15.30 3.04
C PRO A 40 -15.77 14.16 2.03
N GLY A 41 -15.22 12.99 2.38
CA GLY A 41 -15.45 11.77 1.60
C GLY A 41 -16.50 10.90 2.26
N PRO A 42 -16.94 9.85 1.57
CA PRO A 42 -17.84 8.86 2.16
C PRO A 42 -17.23 8.30 3.45
N ALA A 43 -18.09 7.84 4.37
CA ALA A 43 -17.70 7.27 5.66
C ALA A 43 -16.78 6.02 5.58
N ASP A 44 -16.45 5.58 4.37
CA ASP A 44 -15.61 4.44 4.01
C ASP A 44 -14.15 4.86 3.68
N ARG A 45 -13.66 5.95 4.27
CA ARG A 45 -12.25 6.34 4.09
C ARG A 45 -11.35 5.45 4.95
N PRO A 46 -10.27 4.89 4.38
CA PRO A 46 -9.32 4.10 5.13
C PRO A 46 -8.68 4.97 6.23
N GLU A 47 -8.60 4.45 7.44
CA GLU A 47 -8.07 5.16 8.62
C GLU A 47 -6.54 5.31 8.52
N ARG A 48 -5.89 4.37 7.83
CA ARG A 48 -4.44 4.35 7.61
C ARG A 48 -4.09 4.05 6.15
N CYS A 49 -2.89 4.43 5.75
CA CYS A 49 -2.31 4.00 4.49
C CYS A 49 -0.88 3.50 4.71
N LEU A 50 -0.43 2.57 3.87
CA LEU A 50 0.98 2.24 3.76
C LEU A 50 1.64 3.23 2.80
N THR A 51 2.66 3.93 3.29
CA THR A 51 3.51 4.82 2.51
C THR A 51 4.86 4.17 2.28
N ALA A 52 5.29 4.07 1.02
CA ALA A 52 6.59 3.52 0.65
C ALA A 52 7.36 4.43 -0.31
N THR A 53 8.65 4.63 -0.03
CA THR A 53 9.58 5.46 -0.82
C THR A 53 10.91 4.73 -0.94
N HIS A 54 11.53 4.72 -2.13
CA HIS A 54 12.84 4.10 -2.35
C HIS A 54 13.71 4.97 -3.26
N GLY A 55 14.78 5.55 -2.74
CA GLY A 55 15.61 6.51 -3.49
C GLY A 55 14.79 7.72 -3.93
N ASN A 56 14.71 7.97 -5.24
CA ASN A 56 13.88 9.03 -5.82
C ASN A 56 12.47 8.56 -6.22
N ALA A 57 12.13 7.29 -5.99
CA ALA A 57 10.80 6.75 -6.25
C ALA A 57 9.87 6.94 -5.05
N GLY A 58 8.68 7.47 -5.30
CA GLY A 58 7.61 7.64 -4.31
C GLY A 58 7.39 9.11 -3.90
N PRO A 59 6.53 9.34 -2.89
CA PRO A 59 5.87 8.34 -2.06
C PRO A 59 4.73 7.62 -2.80
N LEU A 60 4.70 6.30 -2.67
CA LEU A 60 3.57 5.47 -3.09
C LEU A 60 2.67 5.22 -1.88
N HIS A 61 1.36 5.39 -2.05
CA HIS A 61 0.38 5.15 -0.99
C HIS A 61 -0.52 3.97 -1.36
N VAL A 62 -0.67 3.02 -0.43
CA VAL A 62 -1.54 1.85 -0.53
C VAL A 62 -2.55 1.88 0.61
N VAL A 63 -3.79 1.53 0.31
CA VAL A 63 -4.87 1.41 1.30
C VAL A 63 -5.49 0.02 1.22
N TRP A 64 -6.08 -0.43 2.32
CA TRP A 64 -6.95 -1.61 2.32
C TRP A 64 -8.37 -1.15 2.03
N ASP A 65 -9.04 -1.79 1.08
CA ASP A 65 -10.44 -1.56 0.76
C ASP A 65 -11.26 -2.75 1.27
N PRO A 66 -12.05 -2.58 2.36
CA PRO A 66 -12.85 -3.67 2.92
C PRO A 66 -14.03 -4.05 2.03
N ALA A 67 -14.55 -3.14 1.20
CA ALA A 67 -15.65 -3.41 0.29
C ALA A 67 -15.22 -4.33 -0.87
N ARG A 68 -13.95 -4.23 -1.29
CA ARG A 68 -13.33 -5.10 -2.30
C ARG A 68 -12.56 -6.28 -1.70
N GLY A 69 -12.25 -6.23 -0.41
CA GLY A 69 -11.45 -7.25 0.27
C GLY A 69 -10.01 -7.32 -0.24
N GLY A 70 -9.39 -6.17 -0.52
CA GLY A 70 -8.05 -6.14 -1.14
C GLY A 70 -7.33 -4.82 -1.01
N PHE A 71 -6.07 -4.80 -1.44
CA PHE A 71 -5.23 -3.60 -1.41
C PHE A 71 -5.38 -2.79 -2.70
N LEU A 72 -5.45 -1.46 -2.56
CA LEU A 72 -5.57 -0.54 -3.68
C LEU A 72 -4.49 0.53 -3.63
N TRP A 73 -4.08 1.00 -4.81
CA TRP A 73 -3.23 2.17 -4.94
C TRP A 73 -4.04 3.40 -4.59
N HIS A 74 -3.69 4.07 -3.50
CA HIS A 74 -4.34 5.32 -3.11
C HIS A 74 -3.82 6.51 -3.93
N SER A 75 -2.51 6.56 -4.18
CA SER A 75 -1.88 7.62 -4.98
C SER A 75 -0.70 7.10 -5.80
N GLY A 76 -0.34 7.86 -6.83
CA GLY A 76 0.71 7.51 -7.78
C GLY A 76 0.13 7.27 -9.19
N PRO A 77 0.97 6.83 -10.14
CA PRO A 77 0.55 6.65 -11.54
C PRO A 77 -0.52 5.57 -11.74
N ARG A 78 -0.69 4.66 -10.77
CA ARG A 78 -1.64 3.54 -10.79
C ARG A 78 -2.82 3.73 -9.82
N ALA A 79 -3.10 4.97 -9.40
CA ALA A 79 -4.14 5.25 -8.41
C ALA A 79 -5.51 4.65 -8.80
N GLY A 80 -6.15 3.96 -7.85
CA GLY A 80 -7.41 3.25 -8.03
C GLY A 80 -7.29 1.81 -8.56
N GLU A 81 -6.10 1.39 -9.00
CA GLU A 81 -5.85 0.00 -9.40
C GLU A 81 -5.74 -0.93 -8.18
N CYS A 82 -6.16 -2.18 -8.37
CA CYS A 82 -6.07 -3.22 -7.35
C CYS A 82 -4.69 -3.88 -7.37
N LEU A 83 -4.04 -3.99 -6.21
CA LEU A 83 -2.79 -4.72 -6.01
C LEU A 83 -3.02 -6.20 -5.72
N GLY A 84 -4.27 -6.60 -5.46
CA GLY A 84 -4.66 -7.96 -5.11
C GLY A 84 -5.29 -8.08 -3.72
N ASP A 85 -5.85 -9.26 -3.47
CA ASP A 85 -6.59 -9.65 -2.26
C ASP A 85 -5.69 -10.26 -1.16
N THR A 86 -4.39 -10.46 -1.45
CA THR A 86 -3.43 -11.02 -0.49
C THR A 86 -2.24 -10.10 -0.25
N VAL A 87 -1.71 -10.14 0.98
CA VAL A 87 -0.53 -9.37 1.39
C VAL A 87 0.69 -9.68 0.52
N GLY A 88 0.88 -10.95 0.17
CA GLY A 88 2.04 -11.37 -0.62
C GLY A 88 2.04 -10.77 -2.02
N VAL A 89 0.91 -10.81 -2.72
CA VAL A 89 0.77 -10.24 -4.06
C VAL A 89 0.92 -8.72 -3.99
N ALA A 90 0.23 -8.07 -3.04
CA ALA A 90 0.33 -6.62 -2.88
C ALA A 90 1.77 -6.16 -2.56
N ALA A 91 2.51 -6.91 -1.74
CA ALA A 91 3.90 -6.58 -1.42
C ALA A 91 4.82 -6.66 -2.65
N ILE A 92 4.61 -7.65 -3.52
CA ILE A 92 5.36 -7.81 -4.77
C ILE A 92 5.08 -6.63 -5.69
N GLU A 93 3.81 -6.29 -5.92
CA GLU A 93 3.42 -5.14 -6.76
C GLU A 93 4.02 -3.83 -6.24
N VAL A 94 4.04 -3.62 -4.91
CA VAL A 94 4.68 -2.44 -4.31
C VAL A 94 6.18 -2.44 -4.54
N ALA A 95 6.85 -3.57 -4.32
CA ALA A 95 8.28 -3.71 -4.51
C ALA A 95 8.70 -3.48 -5.97
N GLU A 96 7.93 -4.01 -6.92
CA GLU A 96 8.13 -3.82 -8.35
C GLU A 96 7.94 -2.37 -8.76
N ALA A 97 6.85 -1.72 -8.31
CA ALA A 97 6.59 -0.31 -8.59
C ALA A 97 7.70 0.60 -8.06
N LEU A 98 8.18 0.38 -6.83
CA LEU A 98 9.31 1.13 -6.26
C LEU A 98 10.61 0.89 -7.04
N THR A 99 10.84 -0.34 -7.51
CA THR A 99 12.04 -0.68 -8.27
C THR A 99 12.01 -0.04 -9.65
N GLU A 100 10.87 -0.09 -10.34
CA GLU A 100 10.67 0.52 -11.66
C GLU A 100 10.86 2.03 -11.61
N LEU A 101 10.19 2.71 -10.68
CA LEU A 101 10.29 4.16 -10.52
C LEU A 101 11.69 4.63 -10.11
N ASN A 102 12.46 3.77 -9.45
CA ASN A 102 13.84 4.09 -9.04
C ASN A 102 14.88 3.70 -10.10
N ARG A 103 14.47 3.14 -11.25
CA ARG A 103 15.43 2.90 -12.34
C ARG A 103 15.92 4.25 -12.87
N PRO A 104 17.24 4.44 -12.97
CA PRO A 104 17.77 5.63 -13.63
C PRO A 104 17.28 5.60 -15.08
N THR A 105 16.50 6.62 -15.47
CA THR A 105 16.21 6.89 -16.87
C THR A 105 17.52 7.31 -17.53
N THR A 106 18.25 6.35 -18.09
CA THR A 106 19.48 6.63 -18.84
C THR A 106 19.07 7.42 -20.10
N PRO A 107 19.61 8.63 -20.31
CA PRO A 107 19.40 9.38 -21.56
C PRO A 107 20.13 8.75 -22.74
#